data_AF-A0A970ZFZ4-F1
#
_entry.id   AF-A0A970ZFZ4-F1
#
_cell.length_a   1.000
_cell.length_b   1.000
_cell.length_c   1.000
_cell.angle_alpha   90.00
_cell.angle_beta   90.00
_cell.angle_gamma   90.00
#
_symmetry.space_group_name_H-M   'P 1'
#
loop_
_entity.id
_entity.type
_entity.pdbx_description
1 polymer ?
#
loop_
_entity_poly.entity_id
_entity_poly.type
_entity_poly.pdbx_seq_one_letter_code
_entity_poly.pdbx_strand_id
1 'polypeptide(L)'
;MKTTTVLLCILLIIGVSGCSSGEKAEAKKECNRACLVSLMDQYLTAVVKHDLAGLPIADNVKLVENLKSIPVGKGLWESATGGPTEFKIYVADPVAGQIGFMGVIQNQGEPALLGARLRLVDGKITEIDHMVSPLQGELPPGLQKPRPGLITKLDSSERVSREQMLKAADAYYDAIEQNDGSVAPFADECQRRENGVTAANNQEPPRDGDKPTPFGSIAYFGRMKCGEQLSTGIMGYITDINQRRLFAVDEEMGLVMVYSMFNHDGEPNPLKIRNVPGMTESPNDWGKFTVPAAHIYKIRNGKIYEIEAMAIVGVPYQANDGWSCDRKCLNDLMDSYLAALAKHDPSAVPLAENVKLVENTKPTPIGKGLWETATGGPTDFKIYAADPDVGEIGFMGVIENQKKPTIASVRLKVVDHKITEIDHLFVPADGPLNPNMSKLRPAFRERALKVERLSRDQMVKIANSYYDAILQDNGKVAPFADECQRRENGGISANDQTQTPEEAAKDDFSVFRKMKCSDQLSTGVMSYITDISDRRILAVDEEKGLVFAFSIFRHDGEPKVMKIIGVPGVKERKNDYGAFDLPAAHVFKIRNGKIYEIEAIGYMDKAGITNGWN
;
A
#
# COMPACT_ATOMS: atom_id res chain seq x y z
N MET A 1 -35.87 -50.73 -33.76
CA MET A 1 -34.74 -50.49 -34.67
C MET A 1 -33.55 -50.03 -33.85
N LYS A 2 -32.52 -50.89 -33.81
CA LYS A 2 -31.10 -50.70 -33.41
C LYS A 2 -30.77 -49.67 -32.31
N THR A 3 -30.58 -50.18 -31.09
CA THR A 3 -29.73 -49.60 -30.04
C THR A 3 -28.34 -50.23 -30.15
N THR A 4 -27.32 -49.42 -30.41
CA THR A 4 -25.92 -49.85 -30.55
C THR A 4 -25.17 -49.53 -29.26
N THR A 5 -24.64 -50.59 -28.64
CA THR A 5 -23.86 -50.58 -27.40
C THR A 5 -22.39 -50.23 -27.67
N VAL A 6 -21.82 -49.41 -26.80
CA VAL A 6 -20.43 -48.95 -26.78
C VAL A 6 -19.47 -50.10 -26.45
N LEU A 7 -18.40 -50.25 -27.24
CA LEU A 7 -17.34 -51.24 -27.05
C LEU A 7 -16.15 -50.58 -26.31
N LEU A 8 -15.77 -51.16 -25.17
CA LEU A 8 -14.62 -50.76 -24.34
C LEU A 8 -13.38 -51.53 -24.82
N CYS A 9 -12.38 -50.85 -25.39
CA CYS A 9 -11.10 -51.44 -25.77
C CYS A 9 -10.10 -51.38 -24.61
N ILE A 10 -9.71 -52.56 -24.13
CA ILE A 10 -8.57 -52.78 -23.23
C ILE A 10 -7.31 -52.92 -24.08
N LEU A 11 -6.26 -52.13 -23.81
CA LEU A 11 -4.92 -52.39 -24.34
C LEU A 11 -3.94 -52.63 -23.18
N LEU A 12 -3.30 -53.81 -23.23
CA LEU A 12 -2.18 -54.23 -22.39
C LEU A 12 -0.93 -53.40 -22.69
N ILE A 13 -0.21 -52.98 -21.65
CA ILE A 13 1.15 -52.44 -21.74
C ILE A 13 2.13 -53.46 -21.16
N ILE A 14 3.11 -53.83 -21.98
CA ILE A 14 4.21 -54.76 -21.70
C ILE A 14 5.29 -54.03 -20.90
N GLY A 15 5.77 -54.66 -19.82
CA GLY A 15 6.78 -54.11 -18.92
C GLY A 15 8.19 -54.11 -19.51
N VAL A 16 8.87 -52.97 -19.36
CA VAL A 16 10.32 -52.84 -19.52
C VAL A 16 10.89 -52.52 -18.14
N SER A 17 11.69 -53.43 -17.60
CA SER A 17 12.43 -53.28 -16.34
C SER A 17 13.55 -52.25 -16.51
N GLY A 18 13.29 -51.00 -16.13
CA GLY A 18 14.32 -50.00 -15.87
C GLY A 18 14.70 -50.03 -14.39
N CYS A 19 15.98 -50.23 -14.09
CA CYS A 19 16.55 -49.99 -12.76
C CYS A 19 16.32 -48.53 -12.37
N SER A 20 15.30 -48.26 -11.57
CA SER A 20 15.17 -47.02 -10.84
C SER A 20 16.12 -47.10 -9.64
N SER A 21 17.26 -46.42 -9.75
CA SER A 21 17.97 -45.92 -8.58
C SER A 21 17.00 -45.00 -7.84
N GLY A 22 16.39 -45.53 -6.78
CA GLY A 22 15.57 -44.76 -5.86
C GLY A 22 16.45 -43.77 -5.11
N GLU A 23 16.72 -42.61 -5.71
CA GLU A 23 16.86 -41.40 -4.93
C GLU A 23 15.48 -41.14 -4.33
N LYS A 24 15.32 -41.52 -3.06
CA LYS A 24 14.32 -40.88 -2.22
C LYS A 24 14.65 -39.40 -2.28
N ALA A 25 13.87 -38.63 -3.05
CA ALA A 25 13.82 -37.20 -2.90
C ALA A 25 13.52 -36.96 -1.41
N GLU A 26 14.55 -36.55 -0.67
CA GLU A 26 14.42 -36.16 0.71
C GLU A 26 13.47 -34.95 0.68
N ALA A 27 12.22 -35.14 1.12
CA ALA A 27 11.28 -34.05 1.22
C ALA A 27 11.96 -32.96 2.04
N LYS A 28 12.26 -31.82 1.41
CA LYS A 28 12.88 -30.64 2.05
C LYS A 28 12.13 -30.43 3.35
N LYS A 29 12.78 -30.67 4.49
CA LYS A 29 12.12 -30.62 5.80
C LYS A 29 11.72 -29.17 6.06
N GLU A 30 10.47 -28.83 5.75
CA GLU A 30 9.95 -27.49 5.94
C GLU A 30 10.11 -27.08 7.42
N CYS A 31 10.62 -25.86 7.65
CA CYS A 31 10.92 -25.38 8.99
C CYS A 31 9.61 -24.98 9.69
N ASN A 32 9.08 -25.89 10.50
CA ASN A 32 7.88 -25.67 11.30
C ASN A 32 8.13 -24.65 12.44
N ARG A 33 7.07 -24.33 13.21
CA ARG A 33 7.11 -23.37 14.32
C ARG A 33 8.27 -23.61 15.29
N ALA A 34 8.48 -24.86 15.71
CA ALA A 34 9.54 -25.22 16.66
C ALA A 34 10.94 -25.03 16.06
N CYS A 35 11.12 -25.38 14.78
CA CYS A 35 12.34 -25.10 14.03
C CYS A 35 12.65 -23.60 13.98
N LEU A 36 11.66 -22.76 13.65
CA LEU A 36 11.83 -21.30 13.60
C LEU A 36 12.19 -20.70 14.97
N VAL A 37 11.49 -21.12 16.04
CA VAL A 37 11.80 -20.68 17.41
C VAL A 37 13.23 -21.07 17.80
N SER A 38 13.63 -22.32 17.52
CA SER A 38 15.00 -22.75 17.79
C SER A 38 16.03 -21.97 17.00
N LEU A 39 15.74 -21.57 15.75
CA LEU A 39 16.61 -20.73 14.95
C LEU A 39 16.74 -19.32 15.55
N MET A 40 15.64 -18.70 16.00
CA MET A 40 15.70 -17.41 16.67
C MET A 40 16.51 -17.48 17.98
N ASP A 41 16.37 -18.56 18.75
CA ASP A 41 17.19 -18.77 19.95
C ASP A 41 18.68 -18.91 19.63
N GLN A 42 19.02 -19.66 18.58
CA GLN A 42 20.40 -19.78 18.09
C GLN A 42 20.93 -18.43 17.60
N TYR A 43 20.11 -17.66 16.88
CA TYR A 43 20.44 -16.33 16.39
C TYR A 43 20.73 -15.35 17.54
N LEU A 44 19.85 -15.26 18.54
CA LEU A 44 20.05 -14.37 19.69
C LEU A 44 21.27 -14.78 20.52
N THR A 45 21.53 -16.09 20.65
CA THR A 45 22.74 -16.60 21.29
C THR A 45 24.00 -16.17 20.54
N ALA A 46 23.97 -16.25 19.21
CA ALA A 46 25.05 -15.82 18.34
C ALA A 46 25.29 -14.30 18.42
N VAL A 47 24.22 -13.49 18.44
CA VAL A 47 24.29 -12.03 18.64
C VAL A 47 25.02 -11.68 19.93
N VAL A 48 24.70 -12.35 21.05
CA VAL A 48 25.36 -12.11 22.35
C VAL A 48 26.81 -12.60 22.37
N LYS A 49 27.13 -13.68 21.65
CA LYS A 49 28.50 -14.21 21.52
C LYS A 49 29.37 -13.45 20.52
N HIS A 50 28.77 -12.58 19.72
CA HIS A 50 29.40 -11.85 18.62
C HIS A 50 29.97 -12.82 17.57
N ASP A 51 29.32 -13.97 17.38
CA ASP A 51 29.81 -15.06 16.54
C ASP A 51 28.73 -15.52 15.55
N LEU A 52 29.00 -15.33 14.26
CA LEU A 52 28.11 -15.72 13.17
C LEU A 52 28.23 -17.20 12.81
N ALA A 53 29.24 -17.91 13.32
CA ALA A 53 29.53 -19.28 12.94
C ALA A 53 28.34 -20.21 13.26
N GLY A 54 27.96 -21.03 12.28
CA GLY A 54 26.89 -22.01 12.41
C GLY A 54 25.47 -21.47 12.16
N LEU A 55 25.30 -20.16 11.94
CA LEU A 55 24.02 -19.64 11.47
C LEU A 55 23.85 -19.89 9.95
N PRO A 56 22.66 -20.32 9.49
CA PRO A 56 22.40 -20.53 8.08
C PRO A 56 22.14 -19.19 7.38
N ILE A 57 23.15 -18.33 7.25
CA ILE A 57 23.01 -16.99 6.64
C ILE A 57 23.24 -17.07 5.13
N ALA A 58 22.41 -16.38 4.34
CA ALA A 58 22.61 -16.26 2.90
C ALA A 58 23.71 -15.24 2.56
N ASP A 59 24.42 -15.44 1.44
CA ASP A 59 25.54 -14.58 1.04
C ASP A 59 25.12 -13.11 0.80
N ASN A 60 23.85 -12.90 0.45
CA ASN A 60 23.24 -11.60 0.18
C ASN A 60 22.31 -11.13 1.32
N VAL A 61 22.51 -11.63 2.55
CA VAL A 61 21.69 -11.24 3.70
C VAL A 61 21.67 -9.71 3.87
N LYS A 62 20.48 -9.16 4.12
CA LYS A 62 20.31 -7.75 4.50
C LYS A 62 19.92 -7.64 5.96
N LEU A 63 20.64 -6.80 6.70
CA LEU A 63 20.29 -6.44 8.08
C LEU A 63 19.94 -4.96 8.14
N VAL A 64 18.79 -4.67 8.76
CA VAL A 64 18.37 -3.30 9.09
C VAL A 64 18.23 -3.20 10.59
N GLU A 65 18.95 -2.27 11.20
CA GLU A 65 18.87 -1.98 12.62
C GLU A 65 18.48 -0.52 12.83
N ASN A 66 17.42 -0.28 13.62
CA ASN A 66 16.89 1.05 13.89
C ASN A 66 16.84 1.93 12.63
N LEU A 67 16.21 1.38 11.59
CA LEU A 67 15.95 2.00 10.29
C LEU A 67 17.15 2.12 9.34
N LYS A 68 18.34 1.62 9.73
CA LYS A 68 19.55 1.71 8.92
C LYS A 68 19.99 0.33 8.44
N SER A 69 20.19 0.20 7.14
CA SER A 69 20.88 -0.96 6.58
C SER A 69 22.34 -0.95 7.02
N ILE A 70 22.77 -2.00 7.72
CA ILE A 70 24.15 -2.15 8.19
C ILE A 70 24.65 -3.58 7.88
N PRO A 71 25.96 -3.82 7.83
CA PRO A 71 26.50 -5.17 7.66
C PRO A 71 26.11 -6.08 8.84
N VAL A 72 25.89 -7.36 8.56
CA VAL A 72 25.76 -8.37 9.61
C VAL A 72 27.06 -8.45 10.42
N GLY A 73 26.94 -8.54 11.76
CA GLY A 73 28.08 -8.41 12.68
C GLY A 73 28.35 -6.98 13.15
N LYS A 74 27.52 -6.00 12.76
CA LYS A 74 27.55 -4.62 13.26
C LYS A 74 26.34 -4.29 14.14
N GLY A 75 26.41 -3.16 14.82
CA GLY A 75 25.30 -2.64 15.63
C GLY A 75 25.11 -3.48 16.89
N LEU A 76 23.91 -4.03 17.08
CA LEU A 76 23.62 -4.89 18.23
C LEU A 76 24.59 -6.07 18.37
N TRP A 77 25.13 -6.59 17.27
CA TRP A 77 26.16 -7.64 17.28
C TRP A 77 27.43 -7.24 18.02
N GLU A 78 27.77 -5.95 18.06
CA GLU A 78 28.99 -5.45 18.73
C GLU A 78 28.69 -5.03 20.18
N SER A 79 27.43 -4.76 20.49
CA SER A 79 27.03 -4.08 21.72
C SER A 79 26.20 -4.96 22.66
N ALA A 80 25.60 -6.04 22.18
CA ALA A 80 24.87 -7.00 23.01
C ALA A 80 25.80 -7.65 24.04
N THR A 81 25.39 -7.68 25.31
CA THR A 81 26.18 -8.26 26.41
C THR A 81 25.47 -9.40 27.13
N GLY A 82 24.18 -9.65 26.84
CA GLY A 82 23.40 -10.69 27.51
C GLY A 82 21.93 -10.74 27.10
N GLY A 83 21.22 -11.73 27.64
CA GLY A 83 19.81 -11.99 27.35
C GLY A 83 19.56 -13.05 26.27
N PRO A 84 18.31 -13.24 25.83
CA PRO A 84 17.11 -12.56 26.35
C PRO A 84 16.74 -12.97 27.79
N THR A 85 15.96 -12.14 28.49
CA THR A 85 15.43 -12.43 29.83
C THR A 85 14.20 -13.36 29.77
N GLU A 86 13.47 -13.52 30.88
CA GLU A 86 12.18 -14.22 30.88
C GLU A 86 11.10 -13.52 30.04
N PHE A 87 11.22 -12.21 29.80
CA PHE A 87 10.34 -11.50 28.88
C PHE A 87 10.75 -11.79 27.44
N LYS A 88 10.07 -12.78 26.85
CA LYS A 88 10.26 -13.20 25.45
C LYS A 88 8.94 -13.64 24.83
N ILE A 89 8.65 -13.15 23.64
CA ILE A 89 7.47 -13.48 22.84
C ILE A 89 7.97 -13.81 21.44
N TYR A 90 7.58 -14.97 20.91
CA TYR A 90 7.91 -15.40 19.55
C TYR A 90 6.65 -15.43 18.70
N VAL A 91 6.76 -14.93 17.47
CA VAL A 91 5.71 -15.01 16.45
C VAL A 91 6.29 -15.75 15.26
N ALA A 92 6.11 -17.07 15.24
CA ALA A 92 6.70 -17.94 14.23
C ALA A 92 5.71 -18.23 13.11
N ASP A 93 6.13 -17.97 11.87
CA ASP A 93 5.30 -18.05 10.66
C ASP A 93 5.94 -19.00 9.62
N PRO A 94 5.66 -20.31 9.72
CA PRO A 94 6.17 -21.30 8.77
C PRO A 94 5.70 -21.06 7.33
N VAL A 95 4.49 -20.52 7.14
CA VAL A 95 3.89 -20.28 5.82
C VAL A 95 4.69 -19.21 5.07
N ALA A 96 5.07 -18.14 5.76
CA ALA A 96 5.84 -17.06 5.16
C ALA A 96 7.37 -17.21 5.32
N GLY A 97 7.82 -18.30 5.95
CA GLY A 97 9.23 -18.60 6.18
C GLY A 97 9.92 -17.56 7.06
N GLN A 98 9.26 -17.06 8.11
CA GLN A 98 9.83 -15.99 8.94
C GLN A 98 9.43 -16.09 10.41
N ILE A 99 10.20 -15.46 11.28
CA ILE A 99 9.94 -15.42 12.72
C ILE A 99 10.21 -14.03 13.28
N GLY A 100 9.24 -13.54 14.05
CA GLY A 100 9.35 -12.36 14.90
C GLY A 100 9.70 -12.72 16.35
N PHE A 101 10.36 -11.80 17.02
CA PHE A 101 10.70 -11.86 18.43
C PHE A 101 10.51 -10.48 19.08
N MET A 102 9.94 -10.44 20.27
CA MET A 102 10.02 -9.28 21.15
C MET A 102 10.50 -9.75 22.52
N GLY A 103 11.54 -9.11 23.05
CA GLY A 103 12.08 -9.48 24.35
C GLY A 103 13.10 -8.50 24.92
N VAL A 104 13.43 -8.65 26.19
CA VAL A 104 14.45 -7.81 26.84
C VAL A 104 15.81 -8.48 26.74
N ILE A 105 16.82 -7.71 26.31
CA ILE A 105 18.22 -8.10 26.23
C ILE A 105 19.09 -7.10 27.01
N GLN A 106 20.39 -7.38 27.14
CA GLN A 106 21.37 -6.39 27.59
C GLN A 106 22.17 -5.84 26.41
N ASN A 107 22.27 -4.52 26.34
CA ASN A 107 23.03 -3.78 25.36
C ASN A 107 23.98 -2.83 26.10
N GLN A 108 25.29 -3.04 25.96
CA GLN A 108 26.34 -2.33 26.68
C GLN A 108 26.17 -2.40 28.22
N GLY A 109 25.70 -3.54 28.73
CA GLY A 109 25.44 -3.74 30.15
C GLY A 109 24.09 -3.22 30.66
N GLU A 110 23.36 -2.44 29.85
CA GLU A 110 22.07 -1.86 30.21
C GLU A 110 20.91 -2.61 29.56
N PRO A 111 19.70 -2.64 30.16
CA PRO A 111 18.55 -3.29 29.58
C PRO A 111 18.08 -2.57 28.30
N ALA A 112 17.73 -3.34 27.28
CA ALA A 112 17.10 -2.85 26.06
C ALA A 112 15.95 -3.77 25.65
N LEU A 113 14.87 -3.19 25.13
CA LEU A 113 13.80 -3.93 24.49
C LEU A 113 14.18 -4.16 23.03
N LEU A 114 14.19 -5.41 22.60
CA LEU A 114 14.50 -5.84 21.24
C LEU A 114 13.24 -6.35 20.55
N GLY A 115 12.90 -5.75 19.42
CA GLY A 115 12.08 -6.35 18.37
C GLY A 115 13.01 -6.91 17.31
N ALA A 116 12.87 -8.18 16.95
CA ALA A 116 13.67 -8.81 15.90
C ALA A 116 12.80 -9.59 14.91
N ARG A 117 13.25 -9.64 13.65
CA ARG A 117 12.68 -10.50 12.61
C ARG A 117 13.79 -11.22 11.87
N LEU A 118 13.56 -12.50 11.55
CA LEU A 118 14.36 -13.26 10.58
C LEU A 118 13.45 -13.75 9.45
N ARG A 119 13.86 -13.53 8.19
CA ARG A 119 13.24 -14.16 7.01
C ARG A 119 14.16 -15.25 6.46
N LEU A 120 13.58 -16.39 6.13
CA LEU A 120 14.25 -17.51 5.52
C LEU A 120 13.79 -17.69 4.08
N VAL A 121 14.75 -17.92 3.18
CA VAL A 121 14.52 -18.45 1.84
C VAL A 121 15.42 -19.67 1.69
N ASP A 122 14.85 -20.79 1.26
CA ASP A 122 15.57 -22.07 1.12
C ASP A 122 16.35 -22.50 2.38
N GLY A 123 15.80 -22.21 3.56
CA GLY A 123 16.39 -22.55 4.84
C GLY A 123 17.55 -21.65 5.28
N LYS A 124 17.87 -20.60 4.51
CA LYS A 124 18.87 -19.59 4.85
C LYS A 124 18.23 -18.26 5.24
N ILE A 125 18.78 -17.58 6.24
CA ILE A 125 18.41 -16.22 6.65
C ILE A 125 18.83 -15.24 5.55
N THR A 126 17.85 -14.59 4.92
CA THR A 126 18.06 -13.57 3.87
C THR A 126 17.80 -12.16 4.38
N GLU A 127 16.98 -12.00 5.42
CA GLU A 127 16.64 -10.69 5.98
C GLU A 127 16.64 -10.74 7.50
N ILE A 128 17.17 -9.68 8.10
CA ILE A 128 17.23 -9.47 9.54
C ILE A 128 16.74 -8.05 9.84
N ASP A 129 15.78 -7.93 10.74
CA ASP A 129 15.41 -6.64 11.32
C ASP A 129 15.78 -6.61 12.81
N HIS A 130 16.38 -5.52 13.27
CA HIS A 130 16.55 -5.17 14.68
C HIS A 130 15.89 -3.82 14.98
N MET A 131 14.99 -3.81 15.95
CA MET A 131 14.48 -2.61 16.59
C MET A 131 14.97 -2.65 18.04
N VAL A 132 15.97 -1.84 18.36
CA VAL A 132 16.61 -1.81 19.68
C VAL A 132 16.23 -0.52 20.38
N SER A 133 15.40 -0.63 21.42
CA SER A 133 15.01 0.50 22.26
C SER A 133 15.73 0.41 23.61
N PRO A 134 16.71 1.29 23.90
CA PRO A 134 17.31 1.38 25.23
C PRO A 134 16.24 1.65 26.29
N LEU A 135 16.32 0.95 27.42
CA LEU A 135 15.47 1.20 28.57
C LEU A 135 16.28 1.98 29.61
N GLN A 136 15.74 3.09 30.10
CA GLN A 136 16.40 3.91 31.12
C GLN A 136 15.82 3.59 32.51
N GLY A 137 16.71 3.45 33.49
CA GLY A 137 16.32 3.22 34.89
C GLY A 137 15.90 1.78 35.18
N GLU A 138 15.06 1.60 36.21
CA GLU A 138 14.57 0.28 36.60
C GLU A 138 13.71 -0.34 35.50
N LEU A 139 13.89 -1.65 35.28
CA LEU A 139 13.11 -2.39 34.29
C LEU A 139 11.61 -2.33 34.63
N PRO A 140 10.75 -1.81 33.73
CA PRO A 140 9.31 -1.74 33.98
C PRO A 140 8.75 -3.12 34.35
N PRO A 141 7.84 -3.23 35.35
CA PRO A 141 7.27 -4.51 35.76
C PRO A 141 6.63 -5.29 34.61
N GLY A 142 6.03 -4.59 33.65
CA GLY A 142 5.44 -5.19 32.46
C GLY A 142 6.43 -5.81 31.48
N LEU A 143 7.74 -5.60 31.65
CA LEU A 143 8.84 -6.20 30.87
C LEU A 143 9.61 -7.27 31.64
N GLN A 144 9.14 -7.69 32.82
CA GLN A 144 9.76 -8.81 33.55
C GLN A 144 9.32 -10.17 33.01
N LYS A 145 8.03 -10.32 32.67
CA LYS A 145 7.43 -11.53 32.11
C LYS A 145 6.34 -11.18 31.09
N PRO A 146 6.17 -11.98 30.02
CA PRO A 146 5.13 -11.72 29.04
C PRO A 146 3.76 -11.98 29.67
N ARG A 147 2.72 -11.30 29.15
CA ARG A 147 1.35 -11.59 29.57
C ARG A 147 0.96 -13.02 29.16
N PRO A 148 0.19 -13.76 29.98
CA PRO A 148 -0.12 -15.16 29.71
C PRO A 148 -0.76 -15.41 28.34
N GLY A 149 -1.62 -14.52 27.85
CA GLY A 149 -2.26 -14.72 26.54
C GLY A 149 -1.29 -14.68 25.37
N LEU A 150 -0.18 -13.94 25.48
CA LEU A 150 0.87 -13.87 24.45
C LEU A 150 1.74 -15.12 24.37
N ILE A 151 1.68 -16.01 25.37
CA ILE A 151 2.45 -17.27 25.41
C ILE A 151 1.57 -18.51 25.55
N THR A 152 0.25 -18.35 25.44
CA THR A 152 -0.71 -19.46 25.49
C THR A 152 -1.20 -19.79 24.08
N LYS A 153 -1.16 -21.06 23.70
CA LYS A 153 -1.71 -21.55 22.43
C LYS A 153 -3.21 -21.32 22.37
N LEU A 154 -3.72 -21.04 21.18
CA LEU A 154 -5.17 -21.01 20.97
C LEU A 154 -5.74 -22.42 20.90
N ASP A 155 -6.94 -22.58 21.47
CA ASP A 155 -7.78 -23.72 21.16
C ASP A 155 -8.16 -23.68 19.67
N SER A 156 -8.33 -24.86 19.06
CA SER A 156 -8.65 -24.95 17.63
C SER A 156 -9.92 -24.18 17.24
N SER A 157 -10.91 -24.11 18.14
CA SER A 157 -12.16 -23.36 17.95
C SER A 157 -12.01 -21.84 18.07
N GLU A 158 -10.92 -21.36 18.66
CA GLU A 158 -10.64 -19.93 18.82
C GLU A 158 -9.88 -19.33 17.63
N ARG A 159 -9.34 -20.19 16.75
CA ARG A 159 -8.54 -19.80 15.60
C ARG A 159 -9.43 -19.25 14.49
N VAL A 160 -8.94 -18.22 13.83
CA VAL A 160 -9.51 -17.68 12.59
C VAL A 160 -8.48 -17.79 11.48
N SER A 161 -8.90 -17.57 10.25
CA SER A 161 -7.96 -17.61 9.12
C SER A 161 -6.84 -16.57 9.28
N ARG A 162 -5.66 -16.88 8.72
CA ARG A 162 -4.56 -15.93 8.56
C ARG A 162 -5.00 -14.55 8.03
N GLU A 163 -5.87 -14.52 7.03
CA GLU A 163 -6.39 -13.28 6.44
C GLU A 163 -7.18 -12.46 7.47
N GLN A 164 -8.04 -13.11 8.25
CA GLN A 164 -8.78 -12.45 9.33
C GLN A 164 -7.85 -11.92 10.42
N MET A 165 -6.76 -12.63 10.73
CA MET A 165 -5.74 -12.15 11.68
C MET A 165 -5.04 -10.89 11.15
N LEU A 166 -4.57 -10.91 9.91
CA LEU A 166 -3.93 -9.75 9.28
C LEU A 166 -4.87 -8.56 9.24
N LYS A 167 -6.12 -8.77 8.79
CA LYS A 167 -7.15 -7.72 8.74
C LYS A 167 -7.43 -7.11 10.10
N ALA A 168 -7.54 -7.92 11.15
CA ALA A 168 -7.78 -7.41 12.49
C ALA A 168 -6.59 -6.61 13.02
N ALA A 169 -5.36 -7.08 12.81
CA ALA A 169 -4.15 -6.36 13.19
C ALA A 169 -3.98 -5.04 12.43
N ASP A 170 -4.23 -5.02 11.12
CA ASP A 170 -4.11 -3.81 10.29
C ASP A 170 -5.16 -2.76 10.65
N ALA A 171 -6.40 -3.18 10.91
CA ALA A 171 -7.50 -2.29 11.30
C ALA A 171 -7.22 -1.47 12.58
N TYR A 172 -6.28 -1.91 13.43
CA TYR A 172 -5.83 -1.11 14.59
C TYR A 172 -5.24 0.24 14.17
N TYR A 173 -4.44 0.25 13.11
CA TYR A 173 -3.81 1.48 12.61
C TYR A 173 -4.86 2.41 12.01
N ASP A 174 -5.80 1.86 11.24
CA ASP A 174 -6.93 2.61 10.70
C ASP A 174 -7.79 3.22 11.82
N ALA A 175 -8.02 2.49 12.91
CA ALA A 175 -8.78 2.99 14.06
C ALA A 175 -8.10 4.19 14.73
N ILE A 176 -6.76 4.23 14.75
CA ILE A 176 -5.99 5.37 15.26
C ILE A 176 -6.13 6.56 14.33
N GLU A 177 -5.87 6.39 13.04
CA GLU A 177 -5.90 7.49 12.07
C GLU A 177 -7.30 8.11 11.95
N GLN A 178 -8.34 7.27 12.01
CA GLN A 178 -9.73 7.71 11.96
C GLN A 178 -10.23 8.26 13.30
N ASN A 179 -9.46 8.11 14.39
CA ASN A 179 -9.89 8.40 15.75
C ASN A 179 -11.23 7.72 16.09
N ASP A 180 -11.38 6.45 15.67
CA ASP A 180 -12.59 5.66 15.82
C ASP A 180 -12.23 4.20 16.16
N GLY A 181 -12.35 3.86 17.44
CA GLY A 181 -12.11 2.52 17.93
C GLY A 181 -13.12 1.46 17.47
N SER A 182 -14.21 1.83 16.78
CA SER A 182 -15.15 0.85 16.19
C SER A 182 -14.62 0.23 14.89
N VAL A 183 -13.59 0.83 14.29
CA VAL A 183 -12.94 0.35 13.05
C VAL A 183 -12.20 -0.96 13.28
N ALA A 184 -11.52 -1.10 14.43
CA ALA A 184 -10.79 -2.31 14.78
C ALA A 184 -11.64 -3.27 15.64
N PRO A 185 -11.50 -4.60 15.46
CA PRO A 185 -12.30 -5.57 16.20
C PRO A 185 -11.73 -5.82 17.60
N PHE A 186 -11.77 -4.83 18.49
CA PHE A 186 -11.31 -5.04 19.87
C PHE A 186 -12.26 -5.97 20.65
N ALA A 187 -11.68 -6.86 21.44
CA ALA A 187 -12.40 -7.53 22.53
C ALA A 187 -12.67 -6.55 23.68
N ASP A 188 -13.68 -6.83 24.50
CA ASP A 188 -14.05 -5.96 25.62
C ASP A 188 -12.92 -5.85 26.66
N GLU A 189 -12.18 -6.93 26.86
CA GLU A 189 -11.03 -7.03 27.74
C GLU A 189 -9.71 -6.64 27.06
N CYS A 190 -9.73 -6.12 25.83
CA CYS A 190 -8.51 -5.72 25.12
C CYS A 190 -7.60 -4.86 26.02
N GLN A 191 -6.33 -5.22 26.14
CA GLN A 191 -5.33 -4.44 26.86
C GLN A 191 -4.13 -4.13 25.97
N ARG A 192 -3.73 -2.85 25.96
CA ARG A 192 -2.55 -2.36 25.26
C ARG A 192 -1.44 -2.04 26.24
N ARG A 193 -0.24 -2.55 25.98
CA ARG A 193 0.99 -2.26 26.71
C ARG A 193 2.02 -1.71 25.73
N GLU A 194 2.73 -0.67 26.15
CA GLU A 194 3.76 -0.01 25.35
C GLU A 194 5.01 0.16 26.21
N ASN A 195 6.15 -0.37 25.76
CA ASN A 195 7.43 -0.34 26.49
C ASN A 195 7.29 -0.80 27.97
N GLY A 196 6.40 -1.75 28.24
CA GLY A 196 6.14 -2.25 29.60
C GLY A 196 5.05 -1.53 30.40
N VAL A 197 4.52 -0.42 29.90
CA VAL A 197 3.49 0.39 30.56
C VAL A 197 2.12 0.07 29.97
N THR A 198 1.15 -0.25 30.82
CA THR A 198 -0.24 -0.47 30.37
C THR A 198 -0.85 0.86 29.93
N ALA A 199 -1.01 1.03 28.63
CA ALA A 199 -1.40 2.27 27.99
C ALA A 199 -2.88 2.31 27.59
N ALA A 200 -3.61 1.19 27.67
CA ALA A 200 -5.07 1.12 27.60
C ALA A 200 -5.59 -0.06 28.42
N ASN A 201 -6.81 0.06 28.95
CA ASN A 201 -7.47 -0.90 29.82
C ASN A 201 -6.64 -1.28 31.06
N ASN A 202 -6.02 -0.28 31.69
CA ASN A 202 -5.29 -0.45 32.94
C ASN A 202 -6.26 -0.71 34.11
N GLN A 203 -6.21 -1.94 34.62
CA GLN A 203 -7.05 -2.43 35.72
C GLN A 203 -6.36 -2.35 37.09
N GLU A 204 -5.10 -1.87 37.17
CA GLU A 204 -4.43 -1.67 38.46
C GLU A 204 -5.19 -0.60 39.29
N PRO A 205 -5.25 -0.71 40.62
CA PRO A 205 -5.85 0.33 41.45
C PRO A 205 -5.10 1.68 41.26
N PRO A 206 -5.79 2.83 41.29
CA PRO A 206 -5.14 4.13 41.23
C PRO A 206 -4.10 4.25 42.35
N ARG A 207 -2.92 4.78 42.03
CA ARG A 207 -1.91 5.07 43.06
C ARG A 207 -2.29 6.37 43.76
N ASP A 208 -1.99 6.49 45.05
CA ASP A 208 -2.16 7.75 45.79
C ASP A 208 -1.34 8.85 45.08
N GLY A 209 -2.03 9.85 44.52
CA GLY A 209 -1.40 10.89 43.70
C GLY A 209 -1.85 10.93 42.24
N ASP A 210 -2.68 9.98 41.78
CA ASP A 210 -3.42 10.02 40.50
C ASP A 210 -4.49 11.13 40.53
N LYS A 211 -4.08 12.38 40.73
CA LYS A 211 -4.89 13.55 40.44
C LYS A 211 -4.82 13.80 38.93
N PRO A 212 -5.90 14.30 38.29
CA PRO A 212 -5.81 14.84 36.94
C PRO A 212 -4.88 16.06 36.97
N THR A 213 -3.58 15.84 36.77
CA THR A 213 -2.63 16.88 36.39
C THR A 213 -2.82 17.18 34.90
N PRO A 214 -2.24 18.25 34.33
CA PRO A 214 -2.19 18.44 32.89
C PRO A 214 -1.56 17.25 32.13
N PHE A 215 -0.76 16.43 32.82
CA PHE A 215 -0.21 15.14 32.34
C PHE A 215 -0.96 13.90 32.87
N GLY A 216 -1.94 14.08 33.76
CA GLY A 216 -2.82 13.05 34.31
C GLY A 216 -3.90 12.57 33.34
N SER A 217 -3.99 13.21 32.16
CA SER A 217 -4.73 12.72 31.01
C SER A 217 -4.28 11.31 30.61
N ILE A 218 -2.97 11.02 30.59
CA ILE A 218 -2.43 9.71 30.17
C ILE A 218 -2.93 8.59 31.11
N ALA A 219 -2.98 8.82 32.42
CA ALA A 219 -3.49 7.83 33.37
C ALA A 219 -4.99 7.60 33.22
N TYR A 220 -5.77 8.66 32.98
CA TYR A 220 -7.22 8.57 32.72
C TYR A 220 -7.51 7.78 31.44
N PHE A 221 -6.91 8.19 30.32
CA PHE A 221 -7.07 7.50 29.04
C PHE A 221 -6.54 6.07 29.12
N GLY A 222 -5.45 5.84 29.85
CA GLY A 222 -4.86 4.51 30.04
C GLY A 222 -5.77 3.50 30.73
N ARG A 223 -6.82 3.96 31.43
CA ARG A 223 -7.84 3.09 32.06
C ARG A 223 -9.02 2.76 31.14
N MET A 224 -9.22 3.51 30.05
CA MET A 224 -10.30 3.26 29.10
C MET A 224 -10.04 1.98 28.32
N LYS A 225 -11.11 1.31 27.86
CA LYS A 225 -10.97 0.19 26.93
C LYS A 225 -10.26 0.63 25.66
N CYS A 226 -9.58 -0.29 24.96
CA CYS A 226 -8.82 0.00 23.74
C CYS A 226 -9.62 0.84 22.73
N GLY A 227 -10.82 0.39 22.35
CA GLY A 227 -11.65 1.10 21.38
C GLY A 227 -12.15 2.45 21.89
N GLU A 228 -12.64 2.50 23.14
CA GLU A 228 -13.14 3.73 23.76
C GLU A 228 -12.06 4.81 23.80
N GLN A 229 -10.82 4.45 24.16
CA GLN A 229 -9.68 5.35 24.17
C GLN A 229 -9.45 5.99 22.80
N LEU A 230 -9.41 5.18 21.72
CA LEU A 230 -9.16 5.70 20.37
C LEU A 230 -10.30 6.62 19.91
N SER A 231 -11.56 6.26 20.20
CA SER A 231 -12.74 7.07 19.86
C SER A 231 -12.80 8.43 20.59
N THR A 232 -11.95 8.67 21.60
CA THR A 232 -11.85 10.00 22.22
C THR A 232 -11.12 11.02 21.33
N GLY A 233 -10.32 10.57 20.36
CA GLY A 233 -9.43 11.46 19.59
C GLY A 233 -8.12 11.81 20.29
N ILE A 234 -7.82 11.22 21.45
CA ILE A 234 -6.55 11.47 22.17
C ILE A 234 -5.31 11.06 21.36
N MET A 235 -5.47 10.11 20.42
CA MET A 235 -4.40 9.67 19.52
C MET A 235 -4.29 10.52 18.25
N GLY A 236 -5.09 11.57 18.09
CA GLY A 236 -5.14 12.40 16.88
C GLY A 236 -3.88 13.21 16.59
N TYR A 237 -2.89 13.19 17.50
CA TYR A 237 -1.54 13.71 17.24
C TYR A 237 -0.71 12.76 16.35
N ILE A 238 -1.15 11.52 16.15
CA ILE A 238 -0.63 10.59 15.13
C ILE A 238 -1.31 10.94 13.82
N THR A 239 -0.50 11.28 12.83
CA THR A 239 -0.98 12.03 11.66
C THR A 239 -1.07 11.18 10.41
N ASP A 240 -0.27 10.13 10.41
CA ASP A 240 -0.08 9.18 9.33
C ASP A 240 0.66 7.98 9.94
N ILE A 241 0.22 6.77 9.64
CA ILE A 241 0.90 5.53 10.00
C ILE A 241 1.17 4.76 8.72
N ASN A 242 2.40 4.82 8.25
CA ASN A 242 2.82 4.20 7.00
C ASN A 242 3.84 3.08 7.22
N GLN A 243 4.27 2.46 6.13
CA GLN A 243 5.29 1.39 6.15
C GLN A 243 4.89 0.26 7.11
N ARG A 244 3.59 -0.11 7.10
CA ARG A 244 2.99 -1.18 7.93
C ARG A 244 3.42 -2.54 7.39
N ARG A 245 4.50 -3.09 7.93
CA ARG A 245 5.03 -4.40 7.56
C ARG A 245 4.45 -5.48 8.47
N LEU A 246 3.30 -6.04 8.08
CA LEU A 246 2.69 -7.20 8.75
C LEU A 246 3.43 -8.48 8.36
N PHE A 247 4.53 -8.76 9.05
CA PHE A 247 5.52 -9.72 8.56
C PHE A 247 5.36 -11.13 9.13
N ALA A 248 4.75 -11.34 10.29
CA ALA A 248 4.63 -12.70 10.85
C ALA A 248 3.24 -12.96 11.42
N VAL A 249 2.69 -14.12 11.10
CA VAL A 249 1.45 -14.65 11.65
C VAL A 249 1.69 -16.04 12.23
N ASP A 250 1.50 -16.18 13.53
CA ASP A 250 1.58 -17.44 14.26
C ASP A 250 0.14 -17.91 14.57
N GLU A 251 -0.44 -18.71 13.65
CA GLU A 251 -1.83 -19.20 13.76
C GLU A 251 -2.04 -20.15 14.96
N GLU A 252 -0.98 -20.82 15.44
CA GLU A 252 -1.04 -21.69 16.62
C GLU A 252 -1.20 -20.86 17.90
N MET A 253 -0.51 -19.73 17.97
CA MET A 253 -0.56 -18.80 19.11
C MET A 253 -1.60 -17.70 18.94
N GLY A 254 -2.17 -17.51 17.76
CA GLY A 254 -3.04 -16.37 17.47
C GLY A 254 -2.30 -15.05 17.52
N LEU A 255 -1.03 -14.99 17.08
CA LEU A 255 -0.22 -13.78 17.14
C LEU A 255 0.05 -13.20 15.75
N VAL A 256 -0.01 -11.87 15.63
CA VAL A 256 0.48 -11.14 14.45
C VAL A 256 1.54 -10.15 14.92
N MET A 257 2.69 -10.11 14.25
CA MET A 257 3.74 -9.11 14.51
C MET A 257 3.87 -8.15 13.33
N VAL A 258 3.95 -6.86 13.66
CA VAL A 258 3.94 -5.76 12.68
C VAL A 258 4.99 -4.73 13.06
N TYR A 259 5.73 -4.23 12.06
CA TYR A 259 6.49 -2.99 12.17
C TYR A 259 5.76 -1.86 11.44
N SER A 260 5.87 -0.65 11.96
CA SER A 260 5.10 0.51 11.48
C SER A 260 5.78 1.81 11.87
N MET A 261 5.53 2.87 11.09
CA MET A 261 6.10 4.19 11.29
C MET A 261 4.99 5.19 11.61
N PHE A 262 4.91 5.61 12.87
CA PHE A 262 3.93 6.59 13.35
C PHE A 262 4.50 7.99 13.13
N ASN A 263 3.90 8.76 12.23
CA ASN A 263 4.37 10.09 11.89
C ASN A 263 3.56 11.14 12.65
N HIS A 264 4.25 12.17 13.11
CA HIS A 264 3.69 13.29 13.85
C HIS A 264 4.13 14.60 13.19
N ASP A 265 3.17 15.36 12.64
CA ASP A 265 3.44 16.64 11.97
C ASP A 265 3.32 17.88 12.87
N GLY A 266 2.99 17.68 14.15
CA GLY A 266 2.77 18.72 15.14
C GLY A 266 1.34 19.29 15.17
N GLU A 267 0.44 18.83 14.30
CA GLU A 267 -0.92 19.33 14.17
C GLU A 267 -1.98 18.20 14.26
N PRO A 268 -3.19 18.46 14.78
CA PRO A 268 -3.66 19.75 15.29
C PRO A 268 -3.12 20.05 16.70
N ASN A 269 -2.91 21.33 17.02
CA ASN A 269 -2.67 21.79 18.38
C ASN A 269 -3.66 22.93 18.74
N PRO A 270 -4.60 22.73 19.68
CA PRO A 270 -4.81 21.54 20.51
C PRO A 270 -5.52 20.38 19.79
N LEU A 271 -5.42 19.17 20.33
CA LEU A 271 -6.23 18.02 19.94
C LEU A 271 -7.68 18.22 20.36
N LYS A 272 -8.62 17.79 19.53
CA LYS A 272 -10.04 17.74 19.91
C LYS A 272 -10.34 16.43 20.61
N ILE A 273 -10.87 16.52 21.83
CA ILE A 273 -11.27 15.37 22.65
C ILE A 273 -12.79 15.22 22.65
N ARG A 274 -13.24 13.98 22.51
CA ARG A 274 -14.65 13.58 22.45
C ARG A 274 -14.96 12.57 23.55
N ASN A 275 -16.21 12.52 23.98
CA ASN A 275 -16.73 11.49 24.89
C ASN A 275 -16.01 11.41 26.25
N VAL A 276 -15.34 12.49 26.68
CA VAL A 276 -14.72 12.62 27.99
C VAL A 276 -15.42 13.74 28.77
N PRO A 277 -16.12 13.44 29.88
CA PRO A 277 -16.77 14.47 30.69
C PRO A 277 -15.77 15.52 31.19
N GLY A 278 -16.03 16.79 30.87
CA GLY A 278 -15.20 17.91 31.31
C GLY A 278 -13.91 18.15 30.50
N MET A 279 -13.66 17.40 29.43
CA MET A 279 -12.49 17.57 28.56
C MET A 279 -12.93 17.63 27.09
N THR A 280 -12.66 18.75 26.42
CA THR A 280 -12.98 18.95 24.99
C THR A 280 -11.74 19.13 24.12
N GLU A 281 -10.59 19.38 24.75
CA GLU A 281 -9.31 19.55 24.07
C GLU A 281 -8.13 19.09 24.95
N SER A 282 -7.00 18.80 24.31
CA SER A 282 -5.72 18.45 24.96
C SER A 282 -4.55 19.11 24.21
N PRO A 283 -3.56 19.69 24.90
CA PRO A 283 -2.37 20.25 24.24
C PRO A 283 -1.60 19.22 23.40
N ASN A 284 -1.01 19.66 22.28
CA ASN A 284 -0.15 18.85 21.40
C ASN A 284 1.16 19.60 21.07
N ASP A 285 2.02 19.75 22.08
CA ASP A 285 3.26 20.55 21.96
C ASP A 285 4.49 19.70 21.58
N TRP A 286 4.28 18.51 21.01
CA TRP A 286 5.35 17.54 20.72
C TRP A 286 6.14 17.87 19.43
N GLY A 287 5.57 18.70 18.55
CA GLY A 287 6.18 19.06 17.28
C GLY A 287 6.26 17.90 16.28
N LYS A 288 7.30 17.93 15.43
CA LYS A 288 7.46 16.99 14.32
C LYS A 288 8.43 15.86 14.63
N PHE A 289 7.98 14.61 14.56
CA PHE A 289 8.81 13.44 14.78
C PHE A 289 8.17 12.18 14.19
N THR A 290 8.93 11.10 14.14
CA THR A 290 8.43 9.76 13.82
C THR A 290 8.68 8.84 14.99
N VAL A 291 7.81 7.85 15.18
CA VAL A 291 7.98 6.75 16.14
C VAL A 291 7.92 5.43 15.37
N PRO A 292 9.07 4.79 15.10
CA PRO A 292 9.09 3.40 14.69
C PRO A 292 8.58 2.54 15.84
N ALA A 293 7.66 1.64 15.53
CA ALA A 293 7.08 0.77 16.52
C ALA A 293 6.96 -0.66 16.03
N ALA A 294 7.09 -1.59 16.96
CA ALA A 294 6.75 -2.98 16.77
C ALA A 294 5.56 -3.35 17.64
N HIS A 295 4.58 -4.01 17.04
CA HIS A 295 3.37 -4.46 17.71
C HIS A 295 3.22 -5.97 17.57
N ILE A 296 2.85 -6.63 18.67
CA ILE A 296 2.36 -8.01 18.69
C ILE A 296 0.90 -7.98 19.11
N TYR A 297 0.01 -8.51 18.26
CA TYR A 297 -1.42 -8.60 18.50
C TYR A 297 -1.81 -10.04 18.85
N LYS A 298 -2.52 -10.24 19.96
CA LYS A 298 -3.23 -11.49 20.26
C LYS A 298 -4.63 -11.45 19.66
N ILE A 299 -4.88 -12.30 18.69
CA ILE A 299 -6.15 -12.41 17.97
C ILE A 299 -6.80 -13.75 18.29
N ARG A 300 -8.03 -13.68 18.77
CA ARG A 300 -8.87 -14.85 19.08
C ARG A 300 -10.28 -14.56 18.58
N ASN A 301 -10.96 -15.54 17.99
CA ASN A 301 -12.33 -15.35 17.49
C ASN A 301 -12.48 -14.10 16.60
N GLY A 302 -11.43 -13.73 15.86
CA GLY A 302 -11.40 -12.53 15.00
C GLY A 302 -11.30 -11.19 15.73
N LYS A 303 -11.06 -11.18 17.05
CA LYS A 303 -10.93 -9.96 17.86
C LYS A 303 -9.54 -9.81 18.47
N ILE A 304 -9.10 -8.57 18.68
CA ILE A 304 -7.85 -8.22 19.37
C ILE A 304 -8.07 -8.24 20.90
N TYR A 305 -7.33 -9.09 21.60
CA TYR A 305 -7.37 -9.21 23.07
C TYR A 305 -6.15 -8.58 23.75
N GLU A 306 -4.99 -8.60 23.10
CA GLU A 306 -3.77 -8.03 23.67
C GLU A 306 -2.98 -7.34 22.56
N ILE A 307 -2.39 -6.19 22.91
CA ILE A 307 -1.44 -5.47 22.07
C ILE A 307 -0.20 -5.25 22.91
N GLU A 308 0.92 -5.87 22.53
CA GLU A 308 2.23 -5.66 23.15
C GLU A 308 3.07 -4.85 22.18
N ALA A 309 3.43 -3.64 22.57
CA ALA A 309 4.10 -2.68 21.71
C ALA A 309 5.45 -2.26 22.29
N MET A 310 6.38 -2.01 21.38
CA MET A 310 7.56 -1.22 21.66
C MET A 310 7.67 -0.06 20.67
N ALA A 311 8.26 1.03 21.12
CA ALA A 311 8.36 2.27 20.35
C ALA A 311 9.73 2.92 20.57
N ILE A 312 10.34 3.40 19.48
CA ILE A 312 11.57 4.19 19.52
C ILE A 312 11.21 5.67 19.36
N VAL A 313 11.63 6.49 20.31
CA VAL A 313 11.41 7.95 20.28
C VAL A 313 12.64 8.69 19.76
N GLY A 314 12.47 9.96 19.36
CA GLY A 314 13.57 10.82 18.90
C GLY A 314 13.99 10.59 17.44
N VAL A 315 13.18 9.90 16.65
CA VAL A 315 13.43 9.69 15.22
C VAL A 315 12.91 10.89 14.43
N PRO A 316 13.68 11.43 13.45
CA PRO A 316 13.23 12.53 12.61
C PRO A 316 11.91 12.23 11.89
N TYR A 317 11.08 13.27 11.74
CA TYR A 317 9.81 13.18 11.03
C TYR A 317 9.97 12.63 9.59
N GLN A 318 9.06 11.74 9.20
CA GLN A 318 9.06 11.01 7.92
C GLN A 318 10.33 10.17 7.68
N ALA A 319 10.82 9.52 8.74
CA ALA A 319 11.90 8.55 8.59
C ALA A 319 11.47 7.33 7.74
N ASN A 320 12.41 6.84 6.95
CA ASN A 320 12.31 5.59 6.21
C ASN A 320 12.53 4.40 7.16
N ASP A 321 11.91 3.24 6.94
CA ASP A 321 12.06 2.03 7.74
C ASP A 321 13.34 1.21 7.45
N GLY A 322 14.14 1.62 6.46
CA GLY A 322 15.33 0.96 5.95
C GLY A 322 15.06 -0.14 4.91
N TRP A 323 13.80 -0.42 4.59
CA TRP A 323 13.34 -1.49 3.69
C TRP A 323 12.49 -0.99 2.53
N SER A 324 11.55 -0.10 2.83
CA SER A 324 10.52 0.41 1.95
C SER A 324 11.06 1.59 1.15
N CYS A 325 10.63 1.70 -0.10
CA CYS A 325 10.93 2.87 -0.91
C CYS A 325 9.89 3.94 -0.59
N ASP A 326 10.30 4.97 0.17
CA ASP A 326 9.42 6.09 0.47
C ASP A 326 9.07 6.90 -0.79
N ARG A 327 8.18 7.88 -0.64
CA ARG A 327 7.75 8.76 -1.74
C ARG A 327 8.91 9.40 -2.50
N LYS A 328 9.95 9.85 -1.80
CA LYS A 328 11.10 10.49 -2.44
C LYS A 328 11.88 9.46 -3.24
N CYS A 329 12.15 8.31 -2.63
CA CYS A 329 12.75 7.16 -3.30
C CYS A 329 11.98 6.78 -4.57
N LEU A 330 10.65 6.67 -4.50
CA LEU A 330 9.80 6.32 -5.66
C LEU A 330 9.89 7.38 -6.78
N ASN A 331 9.80 8.67 -6.42
CA ASN A 331 9.94 9.75 -7.40
C ASN A 331 11.34 9.76 -8.05
N ASP A 332 12.40 9.63 -7.26
CA ASP A 332 13.78 9.58 -7.75
C ASP A 332 14.00 8.36 -8.67
N LEU A 333 13.37 7.22 -8.35
CA LEU A 333 13.42 6.01 -9.17
C LEU A 333 12.67 6.18 -10.49
N MET A 334 11.50 6.81 -10.49
CA MET A 334 10.77 7.14 -11.72
C MET A 334 11.55 8.14 -12.59
N ASP A 335 12.15 9.17 -11.99
CA ASP A 335 13.01 10.12 -12.71
C ASP A 335 14.21 9.38 -13.34
N SER A 336 14.85 8.46 -12.59
CA SER A 336 15.95 7.63 -13.08
C SER A 336 15.50 6.69 -14.20
N TYR A 337 14.32 6.10 -14.08
CA TYR A 337 13.71 5.24 -15.10
C TYR A 337 13.47 5.98 -16.42
N LEU A 338 12.85 7.17 -16.36
CA LEU A 338 12.60 7.98 -17.55
C LEU A 338 13.92 8.46 -18.20
N ALA A 339 14.92 8.81 -17.39
CA ALA A 339 16.25 9.16 -17.88
C ALA A 339 16.98 7.97 -18.53
N ALA A 340 16.82 6.76 -17.98
CA ALA A 340 17.35 5.53 -18.55
C ALA A 340 16.66 5.18 -19.87
N LEU A 341 15.33 5.35 -19.94
CA LEU A 341 14.52 5.15 -21.14
C LEU A 341 15.00 6.03 -22.29
N ALA A 342 15.26 7.32 -22.04
CA ALA A 342 15.79 8.24 -23.04
C ALA A 342 17.22 7.92 -23.50
N LYS A 343 18.00 7.21 -22.68
CA LYS A 343 19.37 6.76 -22.99
C LYS A 343 19.43 5.36 -23.58
N HIS A 344 18.29 4.67 -23.70
CA HIS A 344 18.19 3.27 -24.13
C HIS A 344 19.02 2.32 -23.26
N ASP A 345 19.17 2.62 -21.96
CA ASP A 345 20.02 1.89 -21.04
C ASP A 345 19.23 1.29 -19.86
N PRO A 346 18.63 0.09 -20.02
CA PRO A 346 17.92 -0.56 -18.94
C PRO A 346 18.81 -0.96 -17.76
N SER A 347 20.15 -1.02 -17.94
CA SER A 347 21.07 -1.35 -16.85
C SER A 347 21.30 -0.20 -15.87
N ALA A 348 20.91 1.03 -16.24
CA ALA A 348 21.01 2.21 -15.40
C ALA A 348 19.95 2.29 -14.27
N VAL A 349 19.04 1.32 -14.19
CA VAL A 349 18.02 1.23 -13.13
C VAL A 349 18.01 -0.14 -12.46
N PRO A 350 17.60 -0.23 -11.18
CA PRO A 350 17.61 -1.48 -10.43
C PRO A 350 16.45 -2.39 -10.86
N LEU A 351 16.60 -3.13 -11.96
CA LEU A 351 15.60 -4.11 -12.38
C LEU A 351 15.74 -5.41 -11.57
N ALA A 352 14.60 -5.99 -11.18
CA ALA A 352 14.58 -7.36 -10.65
C ALA A 352 14.90 -8.37 -11.75
N GLU A 353 15.43 -9.55 -11.38
CA GLU A 353 15.83 -10.59 -12.35
C GLU A 353 14.68 -11.05 -13.24
N ASN A 354 13.46 -11.08 -12.69
CA ASN A 354 12.23 -11.51 -13.35
C ASN A 354 11.29 -10.33 -13.67
N VAL A 355 11.83 -9.13 -13.86
CA VAL A 355 11.04 -7.94 -14.18
C VAL A 355 10.16 -8.16 -15.41
N LYS A 356 8.90 -7.70 -15.34
CA LYS A 356 7.95 -7.75 -16.46
C LYS A 356 7.67 -6.34 -16.98
N LEU A 357 7.55 -6.22 -18.30
CA LEU A 357 7.14 -5.00 -18.97
C LEU A 357 5.94 -5.28 -19.87
N VAL A 358 4.89 -4.48 -19.73
CA VAL A 358 3.76 -4.42 -20.65
C VAL A 358 3.75 -3.02 -21.27
N GLU A 359 3.76 -2.97 -22.60
CA GLU A 359 3.71 -1.71 -23.34
C GLU A 359 2.52 -1.72 -24.30
N ASN A 360 1.67 -0.69 -24.20
CA ASN A 360 0.46 -0.56 -25.00
C ASN A 360 -0.31 -1.88 -25.05
N THR A 361 -0.55 -2.45 -23.86
CA THR A 361 -1.30 -3.70 -23.62
C THR A 361 -0.66 -5.00 -24.11
N LYS A 362 0.63 -4.97 -24.49
CA LYS A 362 1.37 -6.15 -24.97
C LYS A 362 2.57 -6.45 -24.07
N PRO A 363 2.82 -7.71 -23.69
CA PRO A 363 4.08 -8.09 -23.07
C PRO A 363 5.24 -7.70 -23.99
N THR A 364 6.20 -6.96 -23.45
CA THR A 364 7.33 -6.42 -24.21
C THR A 364 8.63 -6.75 -23.47
N PRO A 365 9.64 -7.30 -24.14
CA PRO A 365 10.94 -7.53 -23.51
C PRO A 365 11.60 -6.23 -23.02
N ILE A 366 12.34 -6.30 -21.92
CA ILE A 366 13.17 -5.17 -21.48
C ILE A 366 14.17 -4.80 -22.58
N GLY A 367 14.36 -3.50 -22.81
CA GLY A 367 15.17 -2.99 -23.90
C GLY A 367 14.47 -2.93 -25.26
N LYS A 368 13.16 -3.26 -25.32
CA LYS A 368 12.31 -3.10 -26.52
C LYS A 368 11.22 -2.04 -26.32
N GLY A 369 10.60 -1.63 -27.43
CA GLY A 369 9.51 -0.67 -27.39
C GLY A 369 10.01 0.75 -27.16
N LEU A 370 9.44 1.47 -26.18
CA LEU A 370 9.91 2.80 -25.80
C LEU A 370 11.40 2.82 -25.43
N TRP A 371 11.99 1.71 -24.97
CA TRP A 371 13.44 1.63 -24.73
C TRP A 371 14.29 1.85 -25.98
N GLU A 372 13.74 1.62 -27.18
CA GLU A 372 14.44 1.84 -28.46
C GLU A 372 14.08 3.18 -29.08
N THR A 373 12.95 3.77 -28.71
CA THR A 373 12.35 4.88 -29.44
C THR A 373 12.25 6.18 -28.64
N ALA A 374 12.21 6.13 -27.32
CA ALA A 374 12.24 7.33 -26.47
C ALA A 374 13.55 8.09 -26.68
N THR A 375 13.49 9.41 -26.84
CA THR A 375 14.68 10.24 -27.13
C THR A 375 14.90 11.36 -26.11
N GLY A 376 13.99 11.56 -25.16
CA GLY A 376 14.11 12.62 -24.15
C GLY A 376 12.87 12.82 -23.28
N GLY A 377 12.91 13.88 -22.47
CA GLY A 377 11.88 14.21 -21.48
C GLY A 377 12.15 13.64 -20.09
N PRO A 378 11.19 13.75 -19.15
CA PRO A 378 9.88 14.40 -19.32
C PRO A 378 9.97 15.94 -19.36
N THR A 379 8.95 16.62 -19.89
CA THR A 379 8.78 18.08 -19.77
C THR A 379 8.21 18.48 -18.40
N ASP A 380 7.94 19.77 -18.19
CA ASP A 380 7.25 20.28 -16.98
C ASP A 380 5.77 19.87 -16.88
N PHE A 381 5.20 19.29 -17.95
CA PHE A 381 3.92 18.59 -17.88
C PHE A 381 4.18 17.16 -17.42
N LYS A 382 4.27 16.99 -16.09
CA LYS A 382 4.46 15.69 -15.43
C LYS A 382 3.68 15.58 -14.13
N ILE A 383 2.95 14.49 -13.98
CA ILE A 383 2.21 14.12 -12.78
C ILE A 383 2.84 12.87 -12.20
N TYR A 384 3.16 12.89 -10.90
CA TYR A 384 3.58 11.71 -10.13
C TYR A 384 2.55 11.43 -9.05
N ALA A 385 2.03 10.20 -9.05
CA ALA A 385 1.22 9.60 -7.99
C ALA A 385 2.07 8.49 -7.35
N ALA A 386 2.67 8.80 -6.21
CA ALA A 386 3.51 7.86 -5.46
C ALA A 386 2.69 7.23 -4.32
N ASP A 387 2.71 5.90 -4.25
CA ASP A 387 2.05 5.06 -3.25
C ASP A 387 3.12 4.21 -2.53
N PRO A 388 3.75 4.75 -1.48
CA PRO A 388 4.80 4.06 -0.72
C PRO A 388 4.31 2.78 -0.03
N ASP A 389 3.03 2.73 0.35
CA ASP A 389 2.47 1.61 1.12
C ASP A 389 2.40 0.32 0.31
N VAL A 390 2.21 0.44 -1.01
CA VAL A 390 2.24 -0.71 -1.92
C VAL A 390 3.46 -0.70 -2.84
N GLY A 391 4.39 0.23 -2.67
CA GLY A 391 5.61 0.33 -3.49
C GLY A 391 5.31 0.60 -4.96
N GLU A 392 4.36 1.49 -5.26
CA GLU A 392 3.97 1.82 -6.64
C GLU A 392 4.14 3.30 -6.93
N ILE A 393 4.51 3.61 -8.17
CA ILE A 393 4.51 4.98 -8.67
C ILE A 393 3.97 5.03 -10.09
N GLY A 394 2.96 5.89 -10.28
CA GLY A 394 2.42 6.27 -11.58
C GLY A 394 2.98 7.61 -12.04
N PHE A 395 3.36 7.67 -13.31
CA PHE A 395 3.70 8.87 -14.06
C PHE A 395 2.70 9.08 -15.18
N MET A 396 2.29 10.33 -15.39
CA MET A 396 1.64 10.78 -16.63
C MET A 396 2.28 12.09 -17.05
N GLY A 397 2.79 12.17 -18.27
CA GLY A 397 3.44 13.38 -18.75
C GLY A 397 3.90 13.30 -20.18
N VAL A 398 4.54 14.38 -20.64
CA VAL A 398 5.05 14.47 -22.01
C VAL A 398 6.52 14.08 -22.01
N ILE A 399 6.84 13.05 -22.78
CA ILE A 399 8.20 12.63 -23.13
C ILE A 399 8.50 12.98 -24.60
N GLU A 400 9.72 12.76 -25.02
CA GLU A 400 10.08 12.76 -26.45
C GLU A 400 10.23 11.30 -26.92
N ASN A 401 9.53 10.94 -27.99
CA ASN A 401 9.59 9.63 -28.62
C ASN A 401 9.83 9.84 -30.12
N GLN A 402 10.92 9.27 -30.65
CA GLN A 402 11.36 9.48 -32.04
C GLN A 402 11.44 10.98 -32.41
N LYS A 403 11.98 11.81 -31.51
CA LYS A 403 12.07 13.28 -31.67
C LYS A 403 10.73 14.00 -31.80
N LYS A 404 9.64 13.38 -31.36
CA LYS A 404 8.29 13.97 -31.31
C LYS A 404 7.79 14.05 -29.87
N PRO A 405 7.15 15.15 -29.46
CA PRO A 405 6.50 15.21 -28.16
C PRO A 405 5.37 14.18 -28.10
N THR A 406 5.40 13.32 -27.09
CA THR A 406 4.50 12.18 -26.93
C THR A 406 4.00 12.15 -25.51
N ILE A 407 2.68 12.12 -25.31
CA ILE A 407 2.13 11.91 -23.97
C ILE A 407 2.21 10.42 -23.63
N ALA A 408 2.73 10.13 -22.44
CA ALA A 408 2.95 8.79 -21.94
C ALA A 408 2.53 8.69 -20.47
N SER A 409 2.12 7.49 -20.11
CA SER A 409 1.87 7.04 -18.76
C SER A 409 2.76 5.84 -18.49
N VAL A 410 3.46 5.90 -17.36
CA VAL A 410 4.35 4.83 -16.90
C VAL A 410 3.95 4.44 -15.48
N ARG A 411 3.87 3.16 -15.16
CA ARG A 411 3.78 2.70 -13.77
C ARG A 411 4.92 1.75 -13.47
N LEU A 412 5.52 1.91 -12.29
CA LEU A 412 6.53 1.01 -11.74
C LEU A 412 6.01 0.36 -10.47
N LYS A 413 6.15 -0.98 -10.36
CA LYS A 413 6.13 -1.70 -9.08
C LYS A 413 7.53 -1.85 -8.55
N VAL A 414 7.71 -1.54 -7.29
CA VAL A 414 9.01 -1.56 -6.61
C VAL A 414 8.90 -2.49 -5.41
N VAL A 415 9.75 -3.51 -5.39
CA VAL A 415 9.90 -4.45 -4.27
C VAL A 415 11.38 -4.53 -3.95
N ASP A 416 11.75 -4.37 -2.68
CA ASP A 416 13.14 -4.38 -2.23
C ASP A 416 14.05 -3.41 -3.01
N HIS A 417 13.53 -2.22 -3.30
CA HIS A 417 14.21 -1.19 -4.11
C HIS A 417 14.54 -1.62 -5.55
N LYS A 418 13.95 -2.71 -6.04
CA LYS A 418 14.04 -3.16 -7.43
C LYS A 418 12.70 -3.04 -8.14
N ILE A 419 12.74 -2.68 -9.42
CA ILE A 419 11.58 -2.63 -10.29
C ILE A 419 11.21 -4.07 -10.69
N THR A 420 10.00 -4.51 -10.33
CA THR A 420 9.50 -5.86 -10.63
C THR A 420 8.47 -5.87 -11.76
N GLU A 421 7.74 -4.78 -11.95
CA GLU A 421 6.72 -4.64 -12.99
C GLU A 421 6.73 -3.24 -13.57
N ILE A 422 6.54 -3.15 -14.88
CA ILE A 422 6.51 -1.90 -15.64
C ILE A 422 5.30 -1.92 -16.56
N ASP A 423 4.52 -0.84 -16.54
CA ASP A 423 3.50 -0.55 -17.54
C ASP A 423 3.89 0.69 -18.33
N HIS A 424 3.85 0.61 -19.66
CA HIS A 424 3.88 1.75 -20.57
C HIS A 424 2.54 1.86 -21.29
N LEU A 425 1.95 3.06 -21.29
CA LEU A 425 0.87 3.42 -22.17
C LEU A 425 1.18 4.78 -22.78
N PHE A 426 1.26 4.87 -24.10
CA PHE A 426 1.54 6.15 -24.76
C PHE A 426 0.74 6.26 -26.05
N VAL A 427 0.42 7.51 -26.40
CA VAL A 427 -0.32 7.82 -27.63
C VAL A 427 0.68 8.17 -28.71
N PRO A 428 0.79 7.38 -29.81
CA PRO A 428 1.72 7.68 -30.89
C PRO A 428 1.48 9.08 -31.46
N ALA A 429 2.54 9.86 -31.62
CA ALA A 429 2.43 11.24 -32.11
C ALA A 429 2.08 11.28 -33.63
N ASP A 430 0.83 11.61 -33.93
CA ASP A 430 0.27 11.83 -35.26
C ASP A 430 0.12 13.32 -35.64
N GLY A 431 0.39 14.23 -34.69
CA GLY A 431 0.27 15.67 -34.88
C GLY A 431 1.03 16.50 -33.82
N PRO A 432 0.85 17.83 -33.83
CA PRO A 432 1.41 18.69 -32.78
C PRO A 432 0.79 18.37 -31.42
N LEU A 433 1.59 18.52 -30.35
CA LEU A 433 1.12 18.34 -28.99
C LEU A 433 -0.02 19.32 -28.67
N ASN A 434 -1.06 18.85 -27.99
CA ASN A 434 -2.14 19.72 -27.54
C ASN A 434 -1.59 20.83 -26.61
N PRO A 435 -1.91 22.11 -26.83
CA PRO A 435 -1.42 23.22 -25.99
C PRO A 435 -1.69 23.05 -24.49
N ASN A 436 -2.76 22.36 -24.11
CA ASN A 436 -3.10 22.05 -22.72
C ASN A 436 -2.09 21.12 -22.03
N MET A 437 -1.19 20.50 -22.79
CA MET A 437 -0.07 19.70 -22.28
C MET A 437 1.24 20.48 -22.16
N SER A 438 1.22 21.80 -22.37
CA SER A 438 2.41 22.65 -22.16
C SER A 438 2.59 23.02 -20.68
N LYS A 439 1.51 23.06 -19.90
CA LYS A 439 1.51 23.45 -18.50
C LYS A 439 0.54 22.62 -17.68
N LEU A 440 1.04 22.01 -16.62
CA LEU A 440 0.22 21.21 -15.70
C LEU A 440 -0.73 22.09 -14.87
N ARG A 441 -1.97 21.62 -14.66
CA ARG A 441 -2.92 22.23 -13.72
C ARG A 441 -2.37 22.21 -12.28
N PRO A 442 -2.38 23.34 -11.54
CA PRO A 442 -1.79 23.44 -10.19
C PRO A 442 -2.27 22.36 -9.20
N ALA A 443 -3.55 21.98 -9.29
CA ALA A 443 -4.17 20.96 -8.46
C ALA A 443 -3.42 19.63 -8.40
N PHE A 444 -2.75 19.20 -9.48
CA PHE A 444 -1.98 17.95 -9.49
C PHE A 444 -0.62 18.04 -8.79
N ARG A 445 -0.13 19.25 -8.48
CA ARG A 445 1.12 19.47 -7.74
C ARG A 445 0.86 19.70 -6.24
N GLU A 446 -0.30 20.25 -5.91
CA GLU A 446 -0.68 20.61 -4.55
C GLU A 446 -0.90 19.40 -3.64
N ARG A 447 -0.39 19.48 -2.42
CA ARG A 447 -0.74 18.53 -1.35
C ARG A 447 -2.19 18.76 -0.94
N ALA A 448 -2.93 17.69 -0.68
CA ALA A 448 -4.21 17.78 0.01
C ALA A 448 -3.98 18.23 1.46
N LEU A 449 -4.83 19.14 1.93
CA LEU A 449 -4.86 19.48 3.35
C LEU A 449 -5.20 18.21 4.12
N LYS A 450 -4.56 18.01 5.26
CA LYS A 450 -4.66 16.75 6.01
C LYS A 450 -6.09 16.36 6.39
N VAL A 451 -6.91 17.33 6.77
CA VAL A 451 -8.34 17.14 7.07
C VAL A 451 -9.17 16.73 5.85
N GLU A 452 -8.65 16.97 4.64
CA GLU A 452 -9.31 16.64 3.37
C GLU A 452 -8.82 15.33 2.76
N ARG A 453 -7.76 14.73 3.35
CA ARG A 453 -7.21 13.44 2.92
C ARG A 453 -8.20 12.34 3.27
N LEU A 454 -8.25 11.36 2.40
CA LEU A 454 -9.06 10.16 2.54
C LEU A 454 -8.13 8.98 2.63
N SER A 455 -8.60 7.91 3.27
CA SER A 455 -7.90 6.63 3.21
C SER A 455 -7.77 6.15 1.76
N ARG A 456 -6.71 5.38 1.50
CA ARG A 456 -6.45 4.71 0.23
C ARG A 456 -7.68 4.00 -0.31
N ASP A 457 -8.37 3.22 0.53
CA ASP A 457 -9.57 2.47 0.17
C ASP A 457 -10.73 3.37 -0.26
N GLN A 458 -10.94 4.51 0.41
CA GLN A 458 -11.95 5.49 0.01
C GLN A 458 -11.60 6.11 -1.35
N MET A 459 -10.32 6.44 -1.57
CA MET A 459 -9.87 7.00 -2.85
C MET A 459 -10.02 6.00 -4.00
N VAL A 460 -9.69 4.72 -3.79
CA VAL A 460 -9.91 3.64 -4.76
C VAL A 460 -11.39 3.52 -5.12
N LYS A 461 -12.28 3.49 -4.11
CA LYS A 461 -13.74 3.40 -4.32
C LYS A 461 -14.26 4.59 -5.13
N ILE A 462 -13.84 5.81 -4.79
CA ILE A 462 -14.24 7.02 -5.50
C ILE A 462 -13.74 7.00 -6.95
N ALA A 463 -12.46 6.70 -7.18
CA ALA A 463 -11.90 6.63 -8.52
C ALA A 463 -12.59 5.54 -9.36
N ASN A 464 -12.88 4.37 -8.78
CA ASN A 464 -13.55 3.30 -9.51
C ASN A 464 -15.00 3.65 -9.88
N SER A 465 -15.70 4.40 -9.02
CA SER A 465 -17.09 4.83 -9.27
C SER A 465 -17.23 5.72 -10.52
N TYR A 466 -16.16 6.39 -10.96
CA TYR A 466 -16.14 7.15 -12.22
C TYR A 466 -16.50 6.27 -13.42
N TYR A 467 -15.91 5.07 -13.49
CA TYR A 467 -16.18 4.14 -14.58
C TYR A 467 -17.62 3.61 -14.51
N ASP A 468 -18.14 3.38 -13.31
CA ASP A 468 -19.55 2.99 -13.11
C ASP A 468 -20.52 4.10 -13.52
N ALA A 469 -20.17 5.37 -13.27
CA ALA A 469 -20.96 6.53 -13.69
C ALA A 469 -21.07 6.65 -15.22
N ILE A 470 -20.02 6.25 -15.95
CA ILE A 470 -20.04 6.19 -17.42
C ILE A 470 -20.96 5.06 -17.88
N LEU A 471 -20.76 3.83 -17.39
CA LEU A 471 -21.54 2.68 -17.85
C LEU A 471 -23.04 2.77 -17.52
N GLN A 472 -23.38 3.50 -16.46
CA GLN A 472 -24.77 3.68 -16.05
C GLN A 472 -25.43 4.91 -16.67
N ASP A 473 -24.71 5.68 -17.50
CA ASP A 473 -25.14 7.00 -18.00
C ASP A 473 -25.72 7.87 -16.86
N ASN A 474 -25.06 7.83 -15.70
CA ASN A 474 -25.53 8.47 -14.47
C ASN A 474 -24.37 9.07 -13.70
N GLY A 475 -24.15 10.38 -13.92
CA GLY A 475 -23.09 11.11 -13.25
C GLY A 475 -23.27 11.27 -11.74
N LYS A 476 -24.39 10.85 -11.14
CA LYS A 476 -24.59 10.85 -9.67
C LYS A 476 -23.96 9.63 -8.98
N VAL A 477 -23.54 8.62 -9.75
CA VAL A 477 -22.87 7.42 -9.21
C VAL A 477 -21.50 7.76 -8.64
N ALA A 478 -20.77 8.68 -9.29
CA ALA A 478 -19.49 9.17 -8.81
C ALA A 478 -19.61 10.56 -8.16
N PRO A 479 -18.86 10.84 -7.08
CA PRO A 479 -18.95 12.11 -6.38
C PRO A 479 -18.09 13.17 -7.08
N PHE A 480 -18.60 13.79 -8.14
CA PHE A 480 -17.88 14.90 -8.78
C PHE A 480 -18.03 16.21 -7.97
N ALA A 481 -16.95 16.99 -7.92
CA ALA A 481 -17.03 18.39 -7.56
C ALA A 481 -17.70 19.20 -8.69
N ASP A 482 -18.30 20.35 -8.38
CA ASP A 482 -18.98 21.17 -9.37
C ASP A 482 -18.01 21.73 -10.42
N GLU A 483 -16.79 22.01 -9.98
CA GLU A 483 -15.66 22.48 -10.75
C GLU A 483 -14.88 21.37 -11.46
N CYS A 484 -15.29 20.09 -11.33
CA CYS A 484 -14.61 18.97 -11.97
C CYS A 484 -14.33 19.25 -13.45
N GLN A 485 -13.07 19.13 -13.88
CA GLN A 485 -12.70 19.19 -15.30
C GLN A 485 -12.04 17.89 -15.75
N ARG A 486 -12.54 17.34 -16.86
CA ARG A 486 -11.99 16.15 -17.50
C ARG A 486 -11.20 16.53 -18.74
N ARG A 487 -9.96 16.04 -18.82
CA ARG A 487 -9.09 16.15 -20.00
C ARG A 487 -8.71 14.78 -20.50
N GLU A 488 -8.73 14.60 -21.82
CA GLU A 488 -8.31 13.39 -22.50
C GLU A 488 -7.38 13.75 -23.65
N ASN A 489 -6.16 13.21 -23.65
CA ASN A 489 -5.12 13.59 -24.62
C ASN A 489 -5.02 15.13 -24.75
N GLY A 490 -5.11 15.83 -23.62
CA GLY A 490 -5.04 17.30 -23.52
C GLY A 490 -6.31 18.04 -23.97
N GLY A 491 -7.23 17.40 -24.69
CA GLY A 491 -8.52 17.98 -25.03
C GLY A 491 -9.43 18.05 -23.80
N ILE A 492 -10.07 19.20 -23.57
CA ILE A 492 -11.05 19.32 -22.48
C ILE A 492 -12.33 18.61 -22.95
N SER A 493 -12.67 17.50 -22.30
CA SER A 493 -13.82 16.68 -22.67
C SER A 493 -15.05 16.97 -21.82
N ALA A 494 -14.90 17.59 -20.64
CA ALA A 494 -16.00 18.09 -19.81
C ALA A 494 -15.57 19.31 -18.98
N ASN A 495 -16.53 20.17 -18.67
CA ASN A 495 -16.38 21.46 -18.00
C ASN A 495 -15.37 22.41 -18.67
N ASP A 496 -15.46 22.55 -19.99
CA ASP A 496 -14.72 23.52 -20.77
C ASP A 496 -15.36 24.91 -20.66
N GLN A 497 -14.73 25.79 -19.89
CA GLN A 497 -15.12 27.19 -19.72
C GLN A 497 -14.28 28.14 -20.58
N THR A 498 -13.51 27.63 -21.53
CA THR A 498 -12.49 28.39 -22.28
C THR A 498 -12.82 28.59 -23.76
N GLN A 499 -13.71 27.77 -24.33
CA GLN A 499 -14.10 27.90 -25.75
C GLN A 499 -14.70 29.26 -26.09
N THR A 500 -14.21 29.90 -27.14
CA THR A 500 -14.85 31.09 -27.72
C THR A 500 -16.17 30.71 -28.41
N PRO A 501 -17.08 31.68 -28.66
CA PRO A 501 -18.28 31.43 -29.46
C PRO A 501 -17.98 30.86 -30.85
N GLU A 502 -16.91 31.30 -31.49
CA GLU A 502 -16.49 30.85 -32.82
C GLU A 502 -15.95 29.42 -32.81
N GLU A 503 -15.20 29.03 -31.77
CA GLU A 503 -14.73 27.66 -31.57
C GLU A 503 -15.91 26.72 -31.30
N ALA A 504 -16.80 27.13 -30.40
CA ALA A 504 -18.01 26.38 -30.05
C ALA A 504 -18.94 26.16 -31.26
N ALA A 505 -19.04 27.14 -32.16
CA ALA A 505 -19.84 27.03 -33.37
C ALA A 505 -19.31 25.99 -34.39
N LYS A 506 -18.04 25.59 -34.27
CA LYS A 506 -17.38 24.63 -35.17
C LYS A 506 -17.23 23.23 -34.57
N ASP A 507 -17.49 23.08 -33.28
CA ASP A 507 -17.37 21.83 -32.53
C ASP A 507 -18.77 21.28 -32.21
N ASP A 508 -19.18 20.23 -32.92
CA ASP A 508 -20.47 19.57 -32.72
C ASP A 508 -20.62 18.89 -31.34
N PHE A 509 -19.52 18.77 -30.59
CA PHE A 509 -19.48 18.25 -29.24
C PHE A 509 -19.41 19.36 -28.17
N SER A 510 -19.30 20.63 -28.57
CA SER A 510 -19.11 21.78 -27.68
C SER A 510 -20.16 21.87 -26.57
N VAL A 511 -21.44 21.61 -26.90
CA VAL A 511 -22.52 21.64 -25.92
C VAL A 511 -22.28 20.68 -24.75
N PHE A 512 -21.72 19.50 -25.04
CA PHE A 512 -21.39 18.52 -24.02
C PHE A 512 -20.10 18.90 -23.29
N ARG A 513 -19.07 19.40 -23.99
CA ARG A 513 -17.79 19.81 -23.35
C ARG A 513 -18.00 20.87 -22.28
N LYS A 514 -18.95 21.78 -22.47
CA LYS A 514 -19.26 22.87 -21.52
C LYS A 514 -20.01 22.40 -20.26
N MET A 515 -20.60 21.20 -20.28
CA MET A 515 -21.34 20.66 -19.13
C MET A 515 -20.37 20.22 -18.02
N LYS A 516 -20.84 20.30 -16.78
CA LYS A 516 -20.12 19.71 -15.63
C LYS A 516 -19.91 18.21 -15.86
N CYS A 517 -18.85 17.64 -15.26
CA CYS A 517 -18.55 16.20 -15.36
C CYS A 517 -19.80 15.32 -15.10
N SER A 518 -20.51 15.56 -13.98
CA SER A 518 -21.69 14.78 -13.60
C SER A 518 -22.84 14.94 -14.60
N ASP A 519 -23.13 16.17 -15.02
CA ASP A 519 -24.25 16.45 -15.91
C ASP A 519 -24.02 15.82 -17.29
N GLN A 520 -22.79 15.91 -17.82
CA GLN A 520 -22.44 15.32 -19.11
C GLN A 520 -22.69 13.81 -19.14
N LEU A 521 -22.21 13.08 -18.13
CA LEU A 521 -22.38 11.63 -18.06
C LEU A 521 -23.85 11.22 -17.93
N SER A 522 -24.70 12.11 -17.40
CA SER A 522 -26.14 11.87 -17.25
C SER A 522 -26.95 12.10 -18.54
N THR A 523 -26.28 12.50 -19.63
CA THR A 523 -26.97 12.78 -20.91
C THR A 523 -27.16 11.56 -21.80
N GLY A 524 -26.46 10.44 -21.54
CA GLY A 524 -26.40 9.31 -22.46
C GLY A 524 -25.43 9.49 -23.64
N VAL A 525 -24.68 10.59 -23.71
CA VAL A 525 -23.71 10.85 -24.79
C VAL A 525 -22.53 9.87 -24.79
N MET A 526 -22.34 9.12 -23.71
CA MET A 526 -21.29 8.11 -23.55
C MET A 526 -21.81 6.67 -23.70
N SER A 527 -23.10 6.48 -24.00
CA SER A 527 -23.77 5.18 -24.06
C SER A 527 -23.23 4.21 -25.12
N TYR A 528 -22.33 4.66 -25.99
CA TYR A 528 -21.59 3.84 -26.94
C TYR A 528 -20.39 3.09 -26.32
N ILE A 529 -20.04 3.42 -25.07
CA ILE A 529 -19.09 2.66 -24.25
C ILE A 529 -19.86 1.51 -23.60
N THR A 530 -19.62 0.30 -24.09
CA THR A 530 -20.39 -0.89 -23.71
C THR A 530 -19.86 -1.61 -22.47
N ASP A 531 -18.56 -1.49 -22.22
CA ASP A 531 -17.92 -2.00 -21.00
C ASP A 531 -16.65 -1.19 -20.71
N ILE A 532 -16.19 -1.23 -19.46
CA ILE A 532 -14.88 -0.72 -19.06
C ILE A 532 -14.23 -1.81 -18.24
N SER A 533 -13.44 -2.66 -18.91
CA SER A 533 -12.78 -3.81 -18.32
C SER A 533 -11.38 -3.46 -17.83
N ASP A 534 -10.73 -4.42 -17.15
CA ASP A 534 -9.31 -4.34 -16.77
C ASP A 534 -8.95 -3.07 -15.98
N ARG A 535 -9.88 -2.61 -15.13
CA ARG A 535 -9.70 -1.45 -14.26
C ARG A 535 -8.64 -1.79 -13.20
N ARG A 536 -7.42 -1.31 -13.42
CA ARG A 536 -6.28 -1.50 -12.52
C ARG A 536 -6.02 -0.16 -11.82
N ILE A 537 -6.52 -0.03 -10.59
CA ILE A 537 -6.20 1.10 -9.71
C ILE A 537 -4.88 0.78 -9.00
N LEU A 538 -3.80 1.45 -9.38
CA LEU A 538 -2.43 0.98 -9.13
C LEU A 538 -1.73 1.78 -8.04
N ALA A 539 -1.65 3.10 -8.20
CA ALA A 539 -1.00 3.97 -7.23
C ALA A 539 -2.01 4.98 -6.64
N VAL A 540 -2.05 5.06 -5.31
CA VAL A 540 -2.83 6.02 -4.55
C VAL A 540 -1.91 6.90 -3.72
N ASP A 541 -1.88 8.18 -4.04
CA ASP A 541 -1.10 9.19 -3.37
C ASP A 541 -2.02 10.00 -2.45
N GLU A 542 -2.19 9.55 -1.21
CA GLU A 542 -3.08 10.19 -0.22
C GLU A 542 -2.63 11.61 0.13
N GLU A 543 -1.31 11.87 0.14
CA GLU A 543 -0.76 13.18 0.44
C GLU A 543 -1.16 14.24 -0.58
N LYS A 544 -1.21 13.88 -1.87
CA LYS A 544 -1.68 14.75 -2.94
C LYS A 544 -3.14 14.50 -3.30
N GLY A 545 -3.80 13.50 -2.75
CA GLY A 545 -5.12 13.09 -3.18
C GLY A 545 -5.15 12.65 -4.65
N LEU A 546 -4.14 11.91 -5.13
CA LEU A 546 -4.10 11.41 -6.51
C LEU A 546 -4.37 9.91 -6.57
N VAL A 547 -5.13 9.48 -7.58
CA VAL A 547 -5.28 8.05 -7.91
C VAL A 547 -4.87 7.85 -9.36
N PHE A 548 -3.96 6.91 -9.60
CA PHE A 548 -3.50 6.51 -10.93
C PHE A 548 -4.08 5.15 -11.31
N ALA A 549 -4.64 5.05 -12.51
CA ALA A 549 -5.31 3.84 -12.98
C ALA A 549 -5.09 3.56 -14.46
N PHE A 550 -5.09 2.28 -14.84
CA PHE A 550 -5.31 1.83 -16.22
C PHE A 550 -6.68 1.18 -16.37
N SER A 551 -7.22 1.23 -17.57
CA SER A 551 -8.53 0.66 -17.93
C SER A 551 -8.62 0.42 -19.44
N ILE A 552 -9.49 -0.49 -19.89
CA ILE A 552 -9.81 -0.65 -21.31
C ILE A 552 -11.29 -0.37 -21.52
N PHE A 553 -11.60 0.68 -22.28
CA PHE A 553 -12.96 1.02 -22.69
C PHE A 553 -13.31 0.19 -23.91
N ARG A 554 -14.43 -0.54 -23.85
CA ARG A 554 -14.89 -1.48 -24.87
C ARG A 554 -16.04 -0.87 -25.66
N HIS A 555 -15.93 -0.91 -26.98
CA HIS A 555 -16.97 -0.45 -27.89
C HIS A 555 -17.27 -1.56 -28.89
N ASP A 556 -18.52 -2.00 -28.96
CA ASP A 556 -18.98 -2.98 -29.95
C ASP A 556 -19.53 -2.32 -31.23
N GLY A 557 -19.56 -0.98 -31.26
CA GLY A 557 -20.11 -0.17 -32.34
C GLY A 557 -21.61 0.11 -32.21
N GLU A 558 -22.25 -0.27 -31.11
CA GLU A 558 -23.63 0.04 -30.77
C GLU A 558 -23.71 1.02 -29.58
N PRO A 559 -24.84 1.73 -29.41
CA PRO A 559 -25.93 1.87 -30.37
C PRO A 559 -25.49 2.74 -31.57
N LYS A 560 -26.02 2.48 -32.78
CA LYS A 560 -25.81 3.39 -33.95
C LYS A 560 -26.32 4.81 -33.74
N VAL A 561 -27.25 5.01 -32.81
CA VAL A 561 -27.80 6.30 -32.43
C VAL A 561 -27.93 6.35 -30.91
N MET A 562 -27.19 7.27 -30.29
CA MET A 562 -27.26 7.54 -28.86
C MET A 562 -28.45 8.46 -28.58
N LYS A 563 -29.26 8.11 -27.58
CA LYS A 563 -30.34 8.97 -27.10
C LYS A 563 -29.79 9.99 -26.12
N ILE A 564 -30.08 11.26 -26.36
CA ILE A 564 -29.58 12.37 -25.55
C ILE A 564 -30.68 12.91 -24.64
N ILE A 565 -30.38 12.99 -23.35
CA ILE A 565 -31.29 13.43 -22.29
C ILE A 565 -30.79 14.76 -21.72
N GLY A 566 -31.72 15.69 -21.48
CA GLY A 566 -31.43 16.92 -20.73
C GLY A 566 -30.61 17.99 -21.49
N VAL A 567 -30.35 17.80 -22.79
CA VAL A 567 -29.64 18.77 -23.62
C VAL A 567 -30.60 19.51 -24.56
N PRO A 568 -30.83 20.83 -24.38
CA PRO A 568 -31.72 21.59 -25.25
C PRO A 568 -31.32 21.50 -26.73
N GLY A 569 -32.27 21.15 -27.58
CA GLY A 569 -32.05 21.07 -29.04
C GLY A 569 -31.33 19.82 -29.54
N VAL A 570 -30.82 18.96 -28.65
CA VAL A 570 -30.13 17.71 -29.03
C VAL A 570 -30.86 16.52 -28.40
N LYS A 571 -31.57 15.75 -29.23
CA LYS A 571 -32.33 14.56 -28.79
C LYS A 571 -31.62 13.25 -29.08
N GLU A 572 -30.75 13.25 -30.08
CA GLU A 572 -30.02 12.08 -30.53
C GLU A 572 -28.67 12.49 -31.12
N ARG A 573 -27.70 11.58 -31.07
CA ARG A 573 -26.40 11.73 -31.71
C ARG A 573 -26.05 10.44 -32.43
N LYS A 574 -25.62 10.54 -33.68
CA LYS A 574 -25.17 9.37 -34.45
C LYS A 574 -23.86 8.83 -33.86
N ASN A 575 -23.76 7.52 -33.76
CA ASN A 575 -22.51 6.83 -33.47
C ASN A 575 -21.93 6.32 -34.79
N ASP A 576 -20.89 7.00 -35.26
CA ASP A 576 -20.19 6.63 -36.49
C ASP A 576 -19.02 5.66 -36.24
N TYR A 577 -18.79 5.25 -34.99
CA TYR A 577 -17.74 4.31 -34.64
C TYR A 577 -18.17 2.86 -34.91
N GLY A 578 -17.22 2.06 -35.38
CA GLY A 578 -17.32 0.60 -35.38
C GLY A 578 -16.93 0.00 -34.02
N ALA A 579 -16.68 -1.31 -33.98
CA ALA A 579 -16.12 -1.94 -32.79
C ALA A 579 -14.64 -1.56 -32.64
N PHE A 580 -14.24 -1.09 -31.46
CA PHE A 580 -12.85 -0.77 -31.11
C PHE A 580 -12.66 -0.80 -29.59
N ASP A 581 -11.40 -0.93 -29.17
CA ASP A 581 -11.04 -0.81 -27.76
C ASP A 581 -10.17 0.44 -27.56
N LEU A 582 -10.29 1.04 -26.39
CA LEU A 582 -9.51 2.21 -25.99
C LEU A 582 -8.83 1.92 -24.65
N PRO A 583 -7.57 1.44 -24.68
CA PRO A 583 -6.70 1.44 -23.51
C PRO A 583 -6.45 2.87 -23.04
N ALA A 584 -6.65 3.10 -21.76
CA ALA A 584 -6.49 4.42 -21.16
C ALA A 584 -5.74 4.37 -19.83
N ALA A 585 -5.03 5.45 -19.55
CA ALA A 585 -4.54 5.78 -18.22
C ALA A 585 -5.29 7.00 -17.69
N HIS A 586 -5.58 7.01 -16.38
CA HIS A 586 -6.29 8.08 -15.70
C HIS A 586 -5.52 8.51 -14.45
N VAL A 587 -5.44 9.82 -14.21
CA VAL A 587 -5.12 10.41 -12.91
C VAL A 587 -6.32 11.19 -12.40
N PHE A 588 -6.81 10.81 -11.24
CA PHE A 588 -7.89 11.51 -10.53
C PHE A 588 -7.32 12.37 -9.42
N LYS A 589 -7.75 13.64 -9.31
CA LYS A 589 -7.55 14.45 -8.10
C LYS A 589 -8.78 14.35 -7.22
N ILE A 590 -8.64 13.76 -6.05
CA ILE A 590 -9.70 13.56 -5.05
C ILE A 590 -9.39 14.40 -3.80
N ARG A 591 -10.37 15.17 -3.35
CA ARG A 591 -10.31 15.98 -2.12
C ARG A 591 -11.69 15.94 -1.46
N ASN A 592 -11.79 15.88 -0.13
CA ASN A 592 -13.08 15.95 0.58
C ASN A 592 -14.15 14.99 0.02
N GLY A 593 -13.75 13.77 -0.34
CA GLY A 593 -14.66 12.75 -0.89
C GLY A 593 -15.14 13.00 -2.32
N LYS A 594 -14.61 13.99 -3.04
CA LYS A 594 -15.04 14.34 -4.41
C LYS A 594 -13.90 14.36 -5.42
N ILE A 595 -14.23 14.09 -6.69
CA ILE A 595 -13.32 14.19 -7.84
C ILE A 595 -13.33 15.62 -8.37
N TYR A 596 -12.15 16.27 -8.37
CA TYR A 596 -11.95 17.67 -8.81
C TYR A 596 -11.29 17.79 -10.17
N GLU A 597 -10.43 16.83 -10.54
CA GLU A 597 -9.73 16.87 -11.82
C GLU A 597 -9.59 15.43 -12.32
N ILE A 598 -9.71 15.27 -13.63
CA ILE A 598 -9.39 14.01 -14.32
C ILE A 598 -8.45 14.38 -15.46
N GLU A 599 -7.26 13.79 -15.45
CA GLU A 599 -6.33 13.81 -16.58
C GLU A 599 -6.25 12.40 -17.14
N ALA A 600 -6.53 12.22 -18.41
CA ALA A 600 -6.55 10.93 -19.06
C ALA A 600 -5.75 10.95 -20.36
N ILE A 601 -5.20 9.80 -20.70
CA ILE A 601 -4.67 9.53 -22.03
C ILE A 601 -5.19 8.21 -22.53
N GLY A 602 -5.34 8.07 -23.84
CA GLY A 602 -5.78 6.83 -24.46
C GLY A 602 -5.58 6.84 -25.96
N TYR A 603 -5.55 5.66 -26.56
CA TYR A 603 -5.48 5.50 -28.01
C TYR A 603 -6.49 4.44 -28.45
N MET A 604 -6.95 4.52 -29.69
CA MET A 604 -7.83 3.50 -30.26
C MET A 604 -7.01 2.33 -30.79
N ASP A 605 -7.41 1.12 -30.45
CA ASP A 605 -6.91 -0.14 -31.03
C ASP A 605 -8.10 -0.97 -31.53
N LYS A 606 -7.80 -2.07 -32.23
CA LYS A 606 -8.79 -3.06 -32.63
C LYS A 606 -9.57 -3.59 -31.41
N ALA A 607 -10.83 -3.94 -31.62
CA ALA A 607 -11.63 -4.60 -30.58
C ALA A 607 -11.04 -5.97 -30.19
N GLY A 608 -11.25 -6.36 -28.93
CA GLY A 608 -10.86 -7.65 -28.37
C GLY A 608 -9.41 -7.73 -27.86
N ILE A 609 -8.77 -6.60 -27.54
CA ILE A 609 -7.41 -6.62 -26.97
C ILE A 609 -7.42 -7.09 -25.50
N THR A 610 -6.31 -7.69 -25.08
CA THR A 610 -6.05 -8.05 -23.67
C THR A 610 -5.31 -6.91 -22.97
N ASN A 611 -5.15 -6.96 -21.65
CA ASN A 611 -4.35 -5.98 -20.91
C ASN A 611 -2.83 -6.25 -20.92
N GLY A 612 -2.40 -7.42 -21.40
CA GLY A 612 -0.99 -7.84 -21.49
C GLY A 612 -0.40 -8.46 -20.23
N TRP A 613 -1.14 -8.51 -19.12
CA TRP A 613 -0.70 -9.11 -17.85
C TRP A 613 -1.25 -10.52 -17.60
N ASN A 614 -2.39 -10.83 -18.22
CA ASN A 614 -3.14 -12.09 -18.04
C ASN A 614 -2.97 -13.05 -19.23
#